data_AF-A0A931SEV6-F1
#
_entry.id   AF-A0A931SEV6-F1
#
_cell.length_a   1.000
_cell.length_b   1.000
_cell.length_c   1.000
_cell.angle_alpha   90.00
_cell.angle_beta   90.00
_cell.angle_gamma   90.00
#
_symmetry.space_group_name_H-M   'P 1'
#
loop_
_entity.id
_entity.type
_entity.pdbx_description
1 polymer ?
#
loop_
_entity_poly.entity_id
_entity_poly.type
_entity_poly.pdbx_seq_one_letter_code
_entity_poly.pdbx_strand_id
1 'polypeptide(L)'
;MAGAAAVPTDLQPYFDKGIQAYTQGSYAYAVDLLTFVVRHAPDATEARRYLRLAVQKQFSQHPPSALTQAGLLLATLPLRGWAIVCQLRGQSRQAINVYEWLLSLTPRSRSLLMRLAGTLTQSGLDDAGLQTYEELLTVDPNHLGALRKLSRLAMKRGDDPKARHCFERILQLHPGDIEAQQSLRNLDALGTIKKGFSA
;
A
#
# COMPACT_ATOMS: atom_id res chain seq x y z
N MET A 1 3.48 13.96 -15.37
CA MET A 1 3.61 14.06 -13.90
C MET A 1 2.24 13.75 -13.30
N ALA A 2 1.99 12.49 -12.93
CA ALA A 2 0.75 12.11 -12.27
C ALA A 2 0.87 12.54 -10.81
N GLY A 3 0.25 13.68 -10.47
CA GLY A 3 0.23 14.18 -9.09
C GLY A 3 -0.44 13.14 -8.20
N ALA A 4 0.18 12.85 -7.06
CA ALA A 4 -0.47 12.08 -5.99
C ALA A 4 -1.89 12.62 -5.82
N ALA A 5 -2.91 11.75 -5.91
CA ALA A 5 -4.30 12.17 -5.89
C ALA A 5 -4.54 13.08 -4.67
N ALA A 6 -4.78 14.35 -4.96
CA ALA A 6 -4.86 15.40 -3.97
C ALA A 6 -6.12 15.21 -3.12
N VAL A 7 -6.02 15.52 -1.83
CA VAL A 7 -7.18 15.48 -0.93
C VAL A 7 -8.22 16.49 -1.43
N PRO A 8 -9.50 16.10 -1.59
CA PRO A 8 -10.56 17.01 -2.00
C PRO A 8 -10.66 18.23 -1.08
N THR A 9 -11.00 19.40 -1.63
CA THR A 9 -11.05 20.68 -0.91
C THR A 9 -11.92 20.62 0.35
N ASP A 10 -13.02 19.87 0.31
CA ASP A 10 -13.94 19.71 1.44
C ASP A 10 -13.32 18.94 2.62
N LEU A 11 -12.32 18.08 2.33
CA LEU A 11 -11.64 17.23 3.30
C LEU A 11 -10.27 17.77 3.71
N GLN A 12 -9.73 18.77 2.99
CA GLN A 12 -8.49 19.46 3.33
C GLN A 12 -8.42 19.93 4.79
N PRO A 13 -9.44 20.58 5.40
CA PRO A 13 -9.32 21.03 6.78
C PRO A 13 -9.17 19.86 7.78
N TYR A 14 -9.70 18.68 7.46
CA TYR A 14 -9.52 17.48 8.29
C TYR A 14 -8.13 16.87 8.09
N PHE A 15 -7.62 16.91 6.86
CA PHE A 15 -6.27 16.46 6.54
C PHE A 15 -5.20 17.34 7.21
N ASP A 16 -5.32 18.67 7.11
CA ASP A 16 -4.41 19.63 7.75
C ASP A 16 -4.40 19.47 9.27
N LYS A 17 -5.58 19.36 9.89
CA LYS A 17 -5.71 19.07 11.33
C LYS A 17 -5.11 17.71 11.69
N GLY A 18 -5.28 16.70 10.85
CA GLY A 18 -4.69 15.37 11.02
C GLY A 18 -3.16 15.42 11.02
N ILE A 19 -2.56 16.18 10.08
CA ILE A 19 -1.12 16.41 10.03
C ILE A 19 -0.66 17.21 11.25
N GLN A 20 -1.37 18.27 11.61
CA GLN A 20 -1.03 19.06 12.79
C GLN A 20 -1.03 18.20 14.06
N ALA A 21 -2.07 17.39 14.26
CA ALA A 21 -2.14 16.43 15.37
C ALA A 21 -0.99 15.41 15.34
N TYR A 22 -0.60 14.93 14.16
CA TYR A 22 0.56 14.06 13.98
C TYR A 22 1.87 14.74 14.42
N THR A 23 2.10 15.99 14.00
CA THR A 23 3.29 16.76 14.41
C THR A 23 3.32 17.07 15.89
N GLN A 24 2.15 17.26 16.51
CA GLN A 24 1.98 17.46 17.95
C GLN A 24 2.15 16.16 18.77
N GLY A 25 2.33 15.01 18.11
CA GLY A 25 2.46 13.71 18.77
C GLY A 25 1.15 13.12 19.28
N SER A 26 0.00 13.75 18.98
CA SER A 26 -1.33 13.24 19.29
C SER A 26 -1.78 12.22 18.25
N TYR A 27 -1.08 11.08 18.20
CA TYR A 27 -1.23 10.09 17.14
C TYR A 27 -2.63 9.46 17.09
N ALA A 28 -3.29 9.21 18.23
CA ALA A 28 -4.64 8.66 18.24
C ALA A 28 -5.65 9.59 17.53
N TYR A 29 -5.59 10.89 17.83
CA TYR A 29 -6.44 11.89 17.20
C TYR A 29 -6.11 12.07 15.70
N ALA A 30 -4.82 12.02 15.36
CA ALA A 30 -4.38 12.02 13.96
C ALA A 30 -4.95 10.81 13.19
N VAL A 31 -4.94 9.62 13.79
CA VAL A 31 -5.49 8.40 13.19
C VAL A 31 -6.99 8.55 12.93
N ASP A 32 -7.76 9.11 13.87
CA ASP A 32 -9.21 9.29 13.69
C ASP A 32 -9.52 10.26 12.53
N LEU A 33 -8.86 11.43 12.51
CA LEU A 33 -9.03 12.43 11.46
C LEU A 33 -8.61 11.91 10.08
N LEU A 34 -7.47 11.24 9.99
CA LEU A 34 -6.96 10.71 8.73
C LEU A 34 -7.79 9.51 8.25
N THR A 35 -8.32 8.70 9.16
CA THR A 35 -9.27 7.62 8.83
C THR A 35 -10.54 8.19 8.24
N PHE A 36 -11.05 9.29 8.77
CA PHE A 36 -12.22 9.98 8.23
C PHE A 36 -11.97 10.43 6.78
N VAL A 37 -10.82 11.07 6.51
CA VAL A 37 -10.44 11.49 5.16
C VAL A 37 -10.36 10.29 4.21
N VAL A 38 -9.65 9.22 4.58
CA VAL A 38 -9.46 8.03 3.71
C VAL A 38 -10.77 7.28 3.45
N ARG A 39 -11.72 7.27 4.39
CA ARG A 39 -13.05 6.65 4.18
C ARG A 39 -13.87 7.40 3.14
N HIS A 40 -13.80 8.73 3.14
CA HIS A 40 -14.54 9.57 2.20
C HIS A 40 -13.83 9.70 0.85
N ALA A 41 -12.49 9.74 0.84
CA ALA A 41 -11.64 9.79 -0.34
C ALA A 41 -10.60 8.63 -0.31
N PRO A 42 -10.95 7.44 -0.83
CA PRO A 42 -10.04 6.27 -0.81
C PRO A 42 -8.85 6.42 -1.77
N ASP A 43 -8.91 7.37 -2.69
CA ASP A 43 -7.86 7.77 -3.62
C ASP A 43 -6.79 8.68 -2.99
N ALA A 44 -7.12 9.36 -1.88
CA ALA A 44 -6.24 10.26 -1.15
C ALA A 44 -5.00 9.52 -0.61
N THR A 45 -3.99 9.42 -1.47
CA THR A 45 -2.79 8.59 -1.26
C THR A 45 -1.95 9.20 -0.16
N GLU A 46 -1.82 10.53 -0.15
CA GLU A 46 -1.09 11.25 0.88
C GLU A 46 -1.74 11.11 2.28
N ALA A 47 -3.06 11.22 2.38
CA ALA A 47 -3.80 11.00 3.62
C ALA A 47 -3.59 9.57 4.15
N ARG A 48 -3.63 8.57 3.28
CA ARG A 48 -3.35 7.17 3.64
C ARG A 48 -1.91 7.00 4.14
N ARG A 49 -0.93 7.68 3.53
CA ARG A 49 0.47 7.67 4.00
C ARG A 49 0.60 8.17 5.42
N TYR A 50 0.04 9.35 5.72
CA TYR A 50 0.10 9.90 7.06
C TYR A 50 -0.67 9.05 8.07
N LEU A 51 -1.80 8.45 7.66
CA LEU A 51 -2.55 7.52 8.51
C LEU A 51 -1.66 6.34 8.94
N ARG A 52 -0.93 5.74 8.00
CA ARG A 52 -0.02 4.60 8.26
C ARG A 52 1.12 4.98 9.20
N LEU A 53 1.72 6.14 8.99
CA LEU A 53 2.75 6.67 9.87
C LEU A 53 2.22 6.94 11.28
N ALA A 54 1.03 7.54 11.39
CA ALA A 54 0.38 7.83 12.66
C ALA A 54 0.07 6.55 13.44
N VAL A 55 -0.55 5.56 12.78
CA VAL A 55 -0.81 4.23 13.37
C VAL A 55 0.50 3.59 13.83
N GLN A 56 1.56 3.61 13.03
CA GLN A 56 2.83 2.99 13.42
C GLN A 56 3.46 3.66 14.65
N LYS A 57 3.41 5.00 14.72
CA LYS A 57 3.89 5.76 15.88
C LYS A 57 3.04 5.50 17.13
N GLN A 58 1.72 5.44 16.99
CA GLN A 58 0.81 5.10 18.08
C GLN A 58 1.12 3.71 18.68
N PHE A 59 1.31 2.69 17.84
CA PHE A 59 1.68 1.35 18.29
C PHE A 59 3.08 1.28 18.90
N SER A 60 3.99 2.14 18.46
CA SER A 60 5.34 2.22 19.03
C SER A 60 5.33 2.84 20.43
N GLN A 61 4.41 3.76 20.71
CA GLN A 61 4.24 4.36 22.05
C GLN A 61 3.52 3.43 23.03
N HIS A 62 2.49 2.73 22.55
CA HIS A 62 1.67 1.84 23.37
C HIS A 62 1.59 0.45 22.74
N PRO A 63 2.65 -0.37 22.84
CA PRO A 63 2.60 -1.73 22.33
C PRO A 63 1.56 -2.54 23.12
N PRO A 64 0.52 -3.11 22.47
CA PRO A 64 -0.43 -3.96 23.17
C PRO A 64 0.27 -5.18 23.75
N SER A 65 -0.17 -5.63 24.93
CA SER A 65 0.35 -6.85 25.56
C SER A 65 0.15 -8.08 24.67
N ALA A 66 0.99 -9.11 24.82
CA ALA A 66 0.90 -10.32 23.98
C ALA A 66 -0.50 -10.98 24.03
N LEU A 67 -1.15 -10.96 25.21
CA LEU A 67 -2.52 -11.47 25.38
C LEU A 67 -3.56 -10.62 24.64
N THR A 68 -3.45 -9.29 24.69
CA THR A 68 -4.36 -8.41 23.95
C THR A 68 -4.14 -8.52 22.44
N GLN A 69 -2.89 -8.68 21.99
CA GLN A 69 -2.58 -8.96 20.58
C GLN A 69 -3.19 -10.30 20.11
N ALA A 70 -3.02 -11.38 20.89
CA ALA A 70 -3.59 -12.67 20.56
C ALA A 70 -5.13 -12.64 20.53
N GLY A 71 -5.76 -11.98 21.51
CA GLY A 71 -7.21 -11.77 21.54
C GLY A 71 -7.70 -10.96 20.33
N LEU A 72 -6.97 -9.92 19.94
CA LEU A 72 -7.29 -9.10 18.77
C LEU A 72 -7.16 -9.88 17.46
N LEU A 73 -6.14 -10.73 17.34
CA LEU A 73 -5.97 -11.59 16.17
C LEU A 73 -7.14 -12.56 16.00
N LEU A 74 -7.61 -13.15 17.10
CA LEU A 74 -8.78 -14.05 17.08
C LEU A 74 -10.07 -13.28 16.79
N ALA A 75 -10.28 -12.14 17.47
CA ALA A 75 -11.47 -11.30 17.28
C ALA A 75 -11.60 -10.75 15.86
N THR A 76 -10.48 -10.56 15.16
CA THR A 76 -10.46 -10.01 13.79
C THR A 76 -10.59 -11.06 12.68
N LEU A 77 -10.57 -12.36 13.00
CA LEU A 77 -10.78 -13.45 12.01
C LEU A 77 -12.08 -13.31 11.19
N PRO A 78 -13.27 -13.11 11.80
CA PRO A 78 -14.50 -12.97 11.03
C PRO A 78 -14.46 -11.75 10.11
N LEU A 79 -13.86 -10.65 10.56
CA LEU A 79 -13.71 -9.42 9.75
C LEU A 79 -12.76 -9.62 8.57
N ARG A 80 -11.69 -10.41 8.74
CA ARG A 80 -10.82 -10.82 7.64
C ARG A 80 -11.58 -11.63 6.60
N GLY A 81 -12.39 -12.60 7.04
CA GLY A 81 -13.26 -13.37 6.15
C GLY A 81 -14.26 -12.49 5.40
N TRP A 82 -14.92 -11.58 6.12
CA TRP A 82 -15.86 -10.62 5.54
C TRP A 82 -15.21 -9.71 4.48
N ALA A 83 -14.01 -9.17 4.76
CA ALA A 83 -13.28 -8.35 3.80
C ALA A 83 -12.99 -9.09 2.49
N ILE A 84 -12.64 -10.38 2.57
CA ILE A 84 -12.39 -11.22 1.39
C ILE A 84 -13.69 -11.42 0.61
N VAL A 85 -14.81 -11.67 1.30
CA VAL A 85 -16.12 -11.80 0.65
C VAL A 85 -16.54 -10.50 -0.04
N CYS A 86 -16.34 -9.34 0.60
CA CYS A 86 -16.59 -8.04 -0.01
C CYS A 86 -15.72 -7.81 -1.25
N GLN A 87 -14.44 -8.20 -1.20
CA GLN A 87 -13.53 -8.13 -2.35
C GLN A 87 -14.05 -8.99 -3.51
N LEU A 88 -14.49 -10.22 -3.25
CA LEU A 88 -15.03 -11.13 -4.28
C LEU A 88 -16.38 -10.64 -4.85
N ARG A 89 -17.17 -9.92 -4.06
CA ARG A 89 -18.44 -9.32 -4.49
C ARG A 89 -18.29 -8.01 -5.25
N GLY A 90 -17.06 -7.55 -5.52
CA GLY A 90 -16.80 -6.27 -6.18
C GLY A 90 -17.10 -5.04 -5.31
N GLN A 91 -17.35 -5.24 -4.01
CA GLN A 91 -17.59 -4.15 -3.03
C GLN A 91 -16.25 -3.61 -2.53
N SER A 92 -15.40 -3.15 -3.45
CA SER A 92 -14.01 -2.85 -3.15
C SER A 92 -13.84 -1.74 -2.10
N ARG A 93 -14.75 -0.75 -2.09
CA ARG A 93 -14.72 0.33 -1.08
C ARG A 93 -14.93 -0.19 0.34
N GLN A 94 -15.85 -1.13 0.53
CA GLN A 94 -16.08 -1.74 1.84
C GLN A 94 -14.87 -2.60 2.25
N ALA A 95 -14.34 -3.40 1.33
CA ALA A 95 -13.15 -4.21 1.57
C ALA A 95 -11.93 -3.35 1.97
N ILE A 96 -11.70 -2.23 1.28
CA ILE A 96 -10.66 -1.25 1.63
C ILE A 96 -10.86 -0.76 3.06
N ASN A 97 -12.07 -0.30 3.42
CA ASN A 97 -12.35 0.22 4.76
C ASN A 97 -12.10 -0.81 5.87
N VAL A 98 -12.42 -2.08 5.62
CA VAL A 98 -12.16 -3.16 6.59
C VAL A 98 -10.66 -3.42 6.72
N TYR A 99 -9.94 -3.49 5.60
CA TYR A 99 -8.50 -3.69 5.64
C TYR A 99 -7.78 -2.52 6.31
N GLU A 100 -8.22 -1.28 6.08
CA GLU A 100 -7.71 -0.09 6.78
C GLU A 100 -7.89 -0.20 8.29
N TRP A 101 -9.08 -0.60 8.74
CA TRP A 101 -9.35 -0.80 10.16
C TRP A 101 -8.58 -1.99 10.75
N LEU A 102 -8.43 -3.09 10.01
CA LEU A 102 -7.60 -4.22 10.46
C LEU A 102 -6.12 -3.83 10.57
N LEU A 103 -5.63 -2.93 9.72
CA LEU A 103 -4.28 -2.40 9.76
C LEU A 103 -4.09 -1.36 10.86
N SER A 104 -5.13 -0.62 11.27
CA SER A 104 -5.06 0.21 12.48
C SER A 104 -4.91 -0.62 13.75
N LEU A 105 -5.26 -1.91 13.72
CA LEU A 105 -5.08 -2.85 14.82
C LEU A 105 -3.79 -3.68 14.71
N THR A 106 -3.36 -3.98 13.48
CA THR A 106 -2.16 -4.78 13.20
C THR A 106 -1.32 -4.13 12.09
N PRO A 107 -0.54 -3.09 12.41
CA PRO A 107 0.03 -2.18 11.40
C PRO A 107 1.09 -2.82 10.51
N ARG A 108 1.75 -3.88 10.99
CA ARG A 108 2.83 -4.58 10.28
C ARG A 108 2.41 -5.94 9.72
N SER A 109 1.10 -6.15 9.54
CA SER A 109 0.60 -7.40 8.99
C SER A 109 0.82 -7.49 7.48
N ARG A 110 1.80 -8.30 7.08
CA ARG A 110 2.17 -8.53 5.68
C ARG A 110 1.00 -8.98 4.81
N SER A 111 0.19 -9.89 5.34
CA SER A 111 -0.97 -10.45 4.63
C SER A 111 -2.07 -9.42 4.41
N LEU A 112 -2.29 -8.51 5.36
CA LEU A 112 -3.29 -7.46 5.23
C LEU A 112 -2.83 -6.37 4.27
N LEU A 113 -1.56 -5.95 4.34
CA LEU A 113 -0.99 -4.99 3.39
C LEU A 113 -1.07 -5.51 1.95
N MET A 114 -0.73 -6.79 1.73
CA MET A 114 -0.83 -7.42 0.40
C MET A 114 -2.27 -7.41 -0.13
N ARG A 115 -3.26 -7.71 0.72
CA ARG A 115 -4.68 -7.73 0.36
C ARG A 115 -5.22 -6.34 0.08
N LEU A 116 -4.89 -5.36 0.93
CA LEU A 116 -5.27 -3.97 0.71
C LEU A 116 -4.70 -3.44 -0.60
N ALA A 117 -3.40 -3.60 -0.84
CA ALA A 117 -2.74 -3.16 -2.07
C ALA A 117 -3.38 -3.81 -3.31
N GLY A 118 -3.68 -5.10 -3.24
CA GLY A 118 -4.40 -5.81 -4.29
C GLY A 118 -5.81 -5.26 -4.53
N THR A 119 -6.54 -4.93 -3.47
CA THR A 119 -7.90 -4.38 -3.58
C THR A 119 -7.90 -2.96 -4.14
N LEU A 120 -6.92 -2.12 -3.75
CA LEU A 120 -6.73 -0.76 -4.26
C LEU A 120 -6.44 -0.77 -5.76
N THR A 121 -5.50 -1.60 -6.20
CA THR A 121 -5.16 -1.73 -7.63
C THR A 121 -6.29 -2.31 -8.46
N GLN A 122 -7.04 -3.28 -7.94
CA GLN A 122 -8.26 -3.80 -8.59
C GLN A 122 -9.35 -2.73 -8.73
N SER A 123 -9.35 -1.72 -7.85
CA SER A 123 -10.30 -0.61 -7.87
C SER A 123 -9.84 0.57 -8.75
N GLY A 124 -8.72 0.43 -9.47
CA GLY A 124 -8.12 1.50 -10.27
C GLY A 124 -7.35 2.54 -9.46
N LEU A 125 -7.22 2.37 -8.15
CA LEU A 125 -6.47 3.25 -7.25
C LEU A 125 -4.99 2.85 -7.24
N ASP A 126 -4.36 2.93 -8.42
CA ASP A 126 -2.99 2.42 -8.65
C ASP A 126 -1.94 3.14 -7.78
N ASP A 127 -2.08 4.44 -7.50
CA ASP A 127 -1.16 5.22 -6.66
C ASP A 127 -1.16 4.73 -5.22
N ALA A 128 -2.35 4.65 -4.64
CA ALA A 128 -2.58 4.12 -3.31
C ALA A 128 -2.09 2.67 -3.16
N GLY A 129 -2.34 1.85 -4.17
CA GLY A 129 -1.90 0.46 -4.23
C GLY A 129 -0.38 0.34 -4.23
N LEU A 130 0.30 1.14 -5.06
CA LEU A 130 1.77 1.18 -5.12
C LEU A 130 2.38 1.56 -3.78
N GLN A 131 1.88 2.63 -3.15
CA GLN A 131 2.37 3.04 -1.84
C GLN A 131 2.18 1.92 -0.80
N THR A 132 1.05 1.22 -0.83
CA THR A 132 0.79 0.10 0.09
C THR A 132 1.72 -1.10 -0.19
N TYR A 133 2.10 -1.35 -1.45
CA TYR A 133 3.11 -2.36 -1.79
C TYR A 133 4.51 -1.96 -1.30
N GLU A 134 4.88 -0.70 -1.41
CA GLU A 134 6.15 -0.19 -0.87
C GLU A 134 6.20 -0.33 0.65
N GLU A 135 5.11 0.02 1.34
CA GLU A 135 4.97 -0.20 2.79
C GLU A 135 5.16 -1.68 3.14
N LEU A 136 4.56 -2.60 2.39
CA LEU A 136 4.76 -4.04 2.58
C LEU A 136 6.23 -4.43 2.44
N LEU A 137 6.95 -3.88 1.45
CA LEU A 137 8.38 -4.15 1.24
C LEU A 137 9.27 -3.55 2.33
N THR A 138 8.84 -2.50 3.04
CA THR A 138 9.57 -2.04 4.24
C THR A 138 9.46 -3.03 5.40
N VAL A 139 8.37 -3.80 5.48
CA VAL A 139 8.15 -4.82 6.51
C VAL A 139 8.77 -6.15 6.11
N ASP A 140 8.69 -6.50 4.82
CA ASP A 140 9.24 -7.73 4.24
C ASP A 140 9.91 -7.43 2.90
N PRO A 141 11.20 -7.08 2.91
CA PRO A 141 11.95 -6.70 1.69
C PRO A 141 12.03 -7.79 0.62
N ASN A 142 11.77 -9.05 1.00
CA ASN A 142 11.86 -10.21 0.13
C ASN A 142 10.49 -10.77 -0.27
N HIS A 143 9.41 -10.01 -0.02
CA HIS A 143 8.06 -10.45 -0.34
C HIS A 143 7.83 -10.52 -1.86
N LEU A 144 8.06 -11.70 -2.45
CA LEU A 144 8.03 -11.96 -3.89
C LEU A 144 6.74 -11.47 -4.57
N GLY A 145 5.58 -11.73 -3.94
CA GLY A 145 4.30 -11.30 -4.48
C GLY A 145 4.15 -9.78 -4.58
N ALA A 146 4.79 -9.04 -3.67
CA ALA A 146 4.75 -7.57 -3.65
C ALA A 146 5.71 -7.02 -4.69
N LEU A 147 6.94 -7.56 -4.75
CA LEU A 147 7.92 -7.22 -5.80
C LEU A 147 7.30 -7.40 -7.19
N ARG A 148 6.66 -8.54 -7.47
CA ARG A 148 6.06 -8.82 -8.78
C ARG A 148 4.89 -7.88 -9.11
N LYS A 149 4.08 -7.49 -8.13
CA LYS A 149 2.98 -6.55 -8.34
C LYS A 149 3.51 -5.13 -8.58
N LEU A 150 4.49 -4.70 -7.79
CA LEU A 150 5.13 -3.40 -7.92
C LEU A 150 5.86 -3.28 -9.26
N SER A 151 6.62 -4.30 -9.70
CA SER A 151 7.28 -4.28 -11.02
C SER A 151 6.29 -4.09 -12.16
N ARG A 152 5.17 -4.84 -12.16
CA ARG A 152 4.16 -4.74 -13.22
C ARG A 152 3.46 -3.37 -13.24
N LEU A 153 3.16 -2.82 -12.07
CA LEU A 153 2.58 -1.47 -11.96
C LEU A 153 3.57 -0.39 -12.41
N ALA A 154 4.85 -0.53 -12.06
CA ALA A 154 5.91 0.36 -12.51
C ALA A 154 6.06 0.32 -14.04
N MET A 155 6.05 -0.87 -14.66
CA MET A 155 6.05 -1.01 -16.12
C MET A 155 4.83 -0.34 -16.76
N LYS A 156 3.63 -0.55 -16.21
CA LYS A 156 2.39 0.09 -16.72
C LYS A 156 2.47 1.63 -16.69
N ARG A 157 3.23 2.18 -15.75
CA ARG A 157 3.47 3.63 -15.61
C ARG A 157 4.65 4.16 -16.40
N GLY A 158 5.41 3.29 -17.07
CA GLY A 158 6.64 3.65 -17.77
C GLY A 158 7.81 3.98 -16.84
N ASP A 159 7.74 3.60 -15.55
CA ASP A 159 8.85 3.70 -14.61
C ASP A 159 9.78 2.49 -14.78
N ASP A 160 10.44 2.45 -15.94
CA ASP A 160 11.37 1.39 -16.35
C ASP A 160 12.50 1.15 -15.31
N PRO A 161 13.11 2.18 -14.69
CA PRO A 161 14.13 1.99 -13.65
C PRO A 161 13.61 1.25 -12.42
N LYS A 162 12.44 1.63 -11.90
CA LYS A 162 11.85 0.99 -10.72
C LYS A 162 11.40 -0.43 -11.02
N ALA A 163 10.80 -0.65 -12.19
CA ALA A 163 10.43 -1.99 -12.65
C ALA A 163 11.65 -2.92 -12.71
N ARG A 164 12.75 -2.45 -13.33
CA ARG A 164 14.02 -3.18 -13.40
C ARG A 164 14.52 -3.58 -12.02
N HIS A 165 14.62 -2.61 -11.09
CA HIS A 165 15.12 -2.87 -9.75
C HIS A 165 14.33 -3.99 -9.04
N CYS A 166 13.00 -3.98 -9.14
CA CYS A 166 12.17 -5.01 -8.51
C CYS A 166 12.32 -6.38 -9.20
N PHE A 167 12.47 -6.45 -10.53
CA PHE A 167 12.74 -7.72 -11.22
C PHE A 167 14.13 -8.28 -10.93
N GLU A 168 15.15 -7.43 -10.83
CA GLU A 168 16.50 -7.84 -10.41
C GLU A 168 16.48 -8.44 -9.00
N ARG A 169 15.74 -7.82 -8.07
CA ARG A 169 15.53 -8.40 -6.73
C ARG A 169 14.82 -9.75 -6.78
N ILE A 170 13.81 -9.92 -7.65
CA ILE A 170 13.16 -11.22 -7.85
C ILE A 170 14.18 -12.26 -8.32
N LEU A 171 15.06 -11.93 -9.27
CA LEU A 171 16.08 -12.86 -9.77
C LEU A 171 17.19 -13.15 -8.74
N GLN A 172 17.51 -12.21 -7.86
CA GLN A 172 18.41 -12.48 -6.73
C GLN A 172 17.82 -13.51 -5.76
N LEU A 173 16.51 -13.47 -5.54
CA LEU A 173 15.81 -14.43 -4.66
C LEU A 173 15.52 -15.76 -5.38
N HIS A 174 15.17 -15.69 -6.66
CA HIS A 174 14.80 -16.82 -7.51
C HIS A 174 15.43 -16.67 -8.90
N PRO A 175 16.67 -17.14 -9.09
CA PRO A 175 17.40 -16.98 -10.35
C PRO A 175 16.69 -17.58 -11.58
N GLY A 176 15.84 -18.58 -11.37
CA GLY A 176 15.06 -19.25 -12.42
C GLY A 176 13.68 -18.62 -12.70
N ASP A 177 13.37 -17.44 -12.18
CA ASP A 177 12.07 -16.80 -12.41
C ASP A 177 11.93 -16.31 -13.86
N ILE A 178 11.19 -17.10 -14.66
CA ILE A 178 11.00 -16.86 -16.10
C ILE A 178 10.35 -15.50 -16.37
N GLU A 179 9.37 -15.10 -15.56
CA GLU A 179 8.64 -13.83 -15.72
C GLU A 179 9.59 -12.64 -15.53
N ALA A 180 10.43 -12.68 -14.49
CA ALA A 180 11.40 -11.61 -14.23
C ALA A 180 12.47 -11.55 -15.33
N GLN A 181 12.99 -12.69 -15.81
CA GLN A 181 13.96 -12.72 -16.91
C GLN A 181 13.37 -12.14 -18.21
N GLN A 182 12.17 -12.56 -18.58
CA GLN A 182 11.48 -12.05 -19.77
C GLN A 182 11.19 -10.55 -19.66
N SER A 183 10.74 -10.10 -18.49
CA SER A 183 10.41 -8.69 -18.27
C SER A 183 11.65 -7.79 -18.35
N LEU A 184 12.80 -8.22 -17.83
CA LEU A 184 14.06 -7.48 -17.96
C LEU A 184 14.53 -7.40 -19.42
N ARG A 185 14.49 -8.51 -20.17
CA ARG A 185 14.82 -8.51 -21.60
C ARG A 185 13.94 -7.55 -22.39
N ASN A 186 12.64 -7.51 -22.08
CA ASN A 186 11.71 -6.58 -22.71
C ASN A 186 12.05 -5.11 -22.39
N LEU A 187 12.41 -4.81 -21.14
CA LEU A 187 12.86 -3.48 -20.74
C LEU A 187 14.16 -3.05 -21.44
N ASP A 188 15.12 -3.96 -21.59
CA ASP A 188 16.37 -3.72 -22.34
C ASP A 188 16.10 -3.44 -23.83
N ALA A 189 15.25 -4.25 -24.46
CA ALA A 189 14.85 -4.08 -25.85
C ALA A 189 14.18 -2.71 -26.08
N LEU A 190 13.24 -2.31 -25.20
CA LEU A 190 12.60 -1.01 -25.28
C LEU A 190 13.58 0.16 -25.08
N GLY A 191 14.58 -0.01 -24.19
CA GLY A 191 15.61 1.00 -23.94
C GLY A 191 16.53 1.23 -25.15
N THR A 192 16.92 0.17 -25.86
CA THR A 192 17.75 0.26 -27.07
C THR A 192 17.01 0.91 -28.23
N ILE A 193 15.72 0.57 -28.40
CA ILE A 193 14.84 1.18 -29.41
C ILE A 193 14.71 2.68 -29.15
N LYS A 194 14.37 3.10 -27.92
CA LYS A 194 14.23 4.53 -27.57
C LYS A 194 15.52 5.32 -27.86
N LYS A 195 16.69 4.76 -27.56
CA LYS A 195 17.99 5.40 -27.83
C LYS A 195 18.32 5.50 -29.32
N GLY A 196 17.94 4.50 -30.11
CA GLY A 196 18.16 4.48 -31.57
C GLY A 196 17.28 5.45 -32.35
N PHE A 197 16.13 5.85 -31.81
CA PHE A 197 15.25 6.87 -32.41
C PHE A 197 15.53 8.31 -31.93
N SER A 198 16.35 8.48 -30.89
CA SER A 198 16.72 9.79 -30.32
C SER A 198 18.12 10.25 -30.73
N ALA A 199 18.78 9.55 -31.65
CA ALA A 199 20.08 9.87 -32.24
C ALA A 199 19.88 10.22 -33.72
#